data_AF-A0A954JB94-F1
#
_entry.id   AF-A0A954JB94-F1
#
_cell.length_a   1.000
_cell.length_b   1.000
_cell.length_c   1.000
_cell.angle_alpha   90.00
_cell.angle_beta   90.00
_cell.angle_gamma   90.00
#
_symmetry.space_group_name_H-M   'P 1'
#
loop_
_entity.id
_entity.type
_entity.pdbx_description
1 polymer ?
#
loop_
_entity_poly.entity_id
_entity_poly.type
_entity_poly.pdbx_seq_one_letter_code
_entity_poly.pdbx_strand_id
1 'polypeptide(L)'
;MANSKPFPGRSPWISFLLVIAGLGCLLADLMTGFLSRSLSSPLLWFSYLILLISSVWGMKTLIETNDDGFLKRVSVPTQTGQRSAPTRNLWKLPGEGQMYLLMLIILLLGALFGKTNTLMLMFALMAGPFIVNGGVTFAMTRRMMVRRRLPERVMAGETLSVDIILQNRKRFLSSCLVAVEDRILGPREILSGKLVFAQIPARSERTGRYQAQFVQRGQYRLGPVRAVTRFPLGIVERGLQIEIYDTILVYPRLGNLASSWQRRLTEGQEASRTARGRAGAHHDEFHRIREYRIGDELRSIHWKTTARRNELMVREYRQNRDQRLVLILDFWSDKKNSSEAEIERLEHAASLAMTIGWNFIQQCGAQQMDLLCFGNARTEWIAASRSEHTYGWLDLLALAEAGSRFTMEQIETEAVQRQNASTRCVIVTTRSEKDYGDSQVSSSLELGRYAGTLIVEADPEKTREFFVIDP
;
A
#
# COMPACT_ATOMS: atom_id res chain seq x y z
N MET A 1 -38.53 25.67 18.76
CA MET A 1 -38.95 24.27 18.95
C MET A 1 -37.90 23.39 18.27
N ALA A 2 -37.18 22.44 18.86
CA ALA A 2 -37.07 21.93 20.21
C ALA A 2 -35.61 21.45 20.37
N ASN A 3 -34.99 21.82 21.49
CA ASN A 3 -33.60 21.56 21.82
C ASN A 3 -33.55 20.20 22.55
N SER A 4 -33.29 19.10 21.85
CA SER A 4 -33.14 17.78 22.48
C SER A 4 -31.71 17.60 22.99
N LYS A 5 -31.50 17.93 24.27
CA LYS A 5 -30.30 17.52 25.00
C LYS A 5 -30.20 15.98 24.91
N PRO A 6 -29.05 15.40 24.52
CA PRO A 6 -28.87 13.96 24.63
C PRO A 6 -28.80 13.60 26.12
N PHE A 7 -29.71 12.71 26.56
CA PHE A 7 -29.62 12.06 27.87
C PHE A 7 -28.24 11.42 28.05
N PRO A 8 -27.64 11.47 29.25
CA PRO A 8 -26.36 10.83 29.50
C PRO A 8 -26.54 9.32 29.36
N GLY A 9 -26.05 8.74 28.27
CA GLY A 9 -25.97 7.30 28.10
C GLY A 9 -25.22 6.71 29.29
N ARG A 10 -25.87 5.83 30.06
CA ARG A 10 -25.26 5.14 31.20
C ARG A 10 -23.98 4.46 30.71
N SER A 11 -22.85 4.76 31.36
CA SER A 11 -21.55 4.28 30.90
C SER A 11 -21.53 2.74 30.96
N PRO A 12 -20.98 2.04 29.95
CA PRO A 12 -20.83 0.58 29.97
C PRO A 12 -19.99 0.08 31.17
N TRP A 13 -19.18 0.97 31.75
CA TRP A 13 -18.47 0.73 32.99
C TRP A 13 -19.41 0.55 34.18
N ILE A 14 -20.53 1.27 34.22
CA ILE A 14 -21.55 1.07 35.25
C ILE A 14 -22.19 -0.31 35.06
N SER A 15 -22.52 -0.73 33.83
CA SER A 15 -23.06 -2.07 33.57
C SER A 15 -22.05 -3.19 33.92
N PHE A 16 -20.77 -3.02 33.56
CA PHE A 16 -19.71 -3.97 33.93
C PHE A 16 -19.44 -4.00 35.44
N LEU A 17 -19.40 -2.83 36.10
CA LEU A 17 -19.29 -2.74 37.56
C LEU A 17 -20.51 -3.31 38.25
N LEU A 18 -21.71 -3.20 37.67
CA LEU A 18 -22.93 -3.83 38.19
C LEU A 18 -22.89 -5.35 38.02
N VAL A 19 -22.33 -5.88 36.94
CA VAL A 19 -22.10 -7.33 36.79
C VAL A 19 -21.08 -7.82 37.81
N ILE A 20 -19.94 -7.13 37.98
CA ILE A 20 -18.94 -7.49 38.99
C ILE A 20 -19.49 -7.35 40.41
N ALA A 21 -20.21 -6.27 40.71
CA ALA A 21 -20.83 -6.06 42.01
C ALA A 21 -21.94 -7.08 42.26
N GLY A 22 -22.73 -7.44 41.25
CA GLY A 22 -23.75 -8.49 41.33
C GLY A 22 -23.12 -9.87 41.58
N LEU A 23 -22.04 -10.21 40.87
CA LEU A 23 -21.28 -11.45 41.09
C LEU A 23 -20.59 -11.45 42.45
N GLY A 24 -20.09 -10.29 42.90
CA GLY A 24 -19.49 -10.09 44.22
C GLY A 24 -20.49 -10.18 45.37
N CYS A 25 -21.70 -9.64 45.19
CA CYS A 25 -22.81 -9.81 46.12
C CYS A 25 -23.30 -11.26 46.15
N LEU A 26 -23.37 -11.95 45.01
CA LEU A 26 -23.62 -13.39 44.94
C LEU A 26 -22.57 -14.17 45.74
N LEU A 27 -21.28 -13.84 45.56
CA LEU A 27 -20.17 -14.48 46.27
C LEU A 27 -20.22 -14.20 47.77
N ALA A 28 -20.54 -12.97 48.18
CA ALA A 28 -20.68 -12.57 49.58
C ALA A 28 -21.88 -13.25 50.25
N ASP A 29 -23.03 -13.35 49.55
CA ASP A 29 -24.24 -14.01 50.04
C ASP A 29 -24.05 -15.55 50.16
N LEU A 30 -23.31 -16.14 49.22
CA LEU A 30 -22.85 -17.54 49.28
C LEU A 30 -21.90 -17.80 50.46
N MET A 31 -21.05 -16.83 50.79
CA MET A 31 -20.16 -16.90 51.96
C MET A 31 -20.94 -16.75 53.28
N THR A 32 -21.96 -15.88 53.34
CA THR A 32 -22.82 -15.77 54.53
C THR A 32 -23.75 -16.97 54.70
N GLY A 33 -24.27 -17.55 53.60
CA GLY A 33 -25.01 -18.82 53.61
C GLY A 33 -24.15 -20.02 54.01
N PHE A 34 -22.84 -19.97 53.77
CA PHE A 34 -21.86 -20.95 54.27
C PHE A 34 -21.67 -20.88 55.80
N LEU A 35 -21.84 -19.69 56.41
CA LEU A 35 -21.77 -19.47 57.86
C LEU A 35 -23.10 -19.78 58.60
N SER A 36 -24.26 -19.51 57.98
CA SER A 36 -25.57 -19.85 58.57
C SER A 36 -26.09 -21.19 58.03
N ARG A 37 -25.78 -22.28 58.74
CA ARG A 37 -26.11 -23.68 58.36
C ARG A 37 -27.60 -24.04 58.29
N SER A 38 -28.51 -23.08 58.35
CA SER A 38 -29.95 -23.32 58.33
C SER A 38 -30.61 -22.17 57.59
N LEU A 39 -31.23 -22.47 56.45
CA LEU A 39 -32.53 -21.96 56.03
C LEU A 39 -32.79 -22.40 54.57
N SER A 40 -33.45 -23.54 54.44
CA SER A 40 -34.12 -23.97 53.20
C SER A 40 -35.38 -23.13 52.99
N SER A 41 -35.22 -21.82 52.76
CA SER A 41 -36.36 -20.94 52.45
C SER A 41 -36.46 -20.76 50.92
N PRO A 42 -37.67 -20.89 50.33
CA PRO A 42 -37.86 -20.68 48.89
C PRO A 42 -37.47 -19.25 48.45
N LEU A 43 -37.46 -18.30 49.39
CA LEU A 43 -37.05 -16.91 49.18
C LEU A 43 -35.58 -16.76 48.73
N LEU A 44 -34.66 -17.64 49.19
CA LEU A 44 -33.26 -17.63 48.74
C LEU A 44 -33.13 -18.13 47.29
N TRP A 45 -33.92 -19.13 46.90
CA TRP A 45 -33.98 -19.56 45.49
C TRP A 45 -34.47 -18.42 44.58
N PHE A 46 -35.40 -17.59 45.06
CA PHE A 46 -35.81 -16.38 44.35
C PHE A 46 -34.68 -15.34 44.27
N SER A 47 -33.86 -15.13 45.30
CA SER A 47 -32.72 -14.20 45.22
C SER A 47 -31.66 -14.67 44.22
N TYR A 48 -31.34 -15.98 44.19
CA TYR A 48 -30.46 -16.58 43.18
C TYR A 48 -31.03 -16.43 41.77
N LEU A 49 -32.33 -16.67 41.58
CA LEU A 49 -33.00 -16.50 40.30
C LEU A 49 -32.98 -15.02 39.85
N ILE A 50 -33.21 -14.08 40.76
CA ILE A 50 -33.15 -12.64 40.47
C ILE A 50 -31.72 -12.20 40.12
N LEU A 51 -30.71 -12.70 40.83
CA LEU A 51 -29.30 -12.39 40.54
C LEU A 51 -28.84 -13.03 39.21
N LEU A 52 -29.31 -14.24 38.90
CA LEU A 52 -29.07 -14.91 37.62
C LEU A 52 -29.78 -14.17 36.47
N ILE A 53 -31.05 -13.78 36.64
CA ILE A 53 -31.79 -12.98 35.66
C ILE A 53 -31.12 -11.60 35.52
N SER A 54 -30.66 -10.98 36.60
CA SER A 54 -29.94 -9.70 36.56
C SER A 54 -28.58 -9.82 35.88
N SER A 55 -27.85 -10.92 36.07
CA SER A 55 -26.60 -11.20 35.38
C SER A 55 -26.81 -11.51 33.90
N VAL A 56 -27.83 -12.30 33.56
CA VAL A 56 -28.23 -12.61 32.18
C VAL A 56 -28.75 -11.37 31.48
N TRP A 57 -29.54 -10.53 32.16
CA TRP A 57 -30.01 -9.25 31.64
C TRP A 57 -28.89 -8.21 31.56
N GLY A 58 -27.93 -8.22 32.49
CA GLY A 58 -26.69 -7.43 32.43
C GLY A 58 -25.80 -7.84 31.25
N MET A 59 -25.71 -9.15 30.98
CA MET A 59 -24.97 -9.70 29.85
C MET A 59 -25.71 -9.46 28.54
N LYS A 60 -27.03 -9.64 28.51
CA LYS A 60 -27.92 -9.31 27.39
C LYS A 60 -27.90 -7.82 27.10
N THR A 61 -27.90 -6.94 28.10
CA THR A 61 -27.75 -5.49 27.88
C THR A 61 -26.34 -5.13 27.43
N LEU A 62 -25.29 -5.85 27.86
CA LEU A 62 -23.93 -5.73 27.28
C LEU A 62 -23.88 -6.17 25.81
N ILE A 63 -24.72 -7.14 25.42
CA ILE A 63 -24.89 -7.63 24.05
C ILE A 63 -25.74 -6.65 23.21
N GLU A 64 -26.89 -6.21 23.72
CA GLU A 64 -27.87 -5.36 23.02
C GLU A 64 -27.48 -3.88 22.99
N THR A 65 -26.81 -3.33 24.02
CA THR A 65 -26.20 -1.99 23.89
C THR A 65 -25.11 -1.97 22.83
N ASN A 66 -24.59 -3.12 22.40
CA ASN A 66 -23.59 -3.24 21.34
C ASN A 66 -24.21 -3.27 19.92
N ASP A 67 -25.49 -3.61 19.78
CA ASP A 67 -26.16 -3.77 18.47
C ASP A 67 -26.79 -2.47 17.92
N ASP A 68 -27.45 -1.62 18.74
CA ASP A 68 -28.24 -0.49 18.20
C ASP A 68 -27.73 0.93 18.52
N GLY A 69 -26.46 1.13 18.87
CA GLY A 69 -25.95 2.50 19.03
C GLY A 69 -24.50 2.70 19.47
N PHE A 70 -23.77 1.61 19.75
CA PHE A 70 -22.38 1.67 20.22
C PHE A 70 -21.34 1.86 19.11
N LEU A 71 -21.75 1.74 17.84
CA LEU A 71 -20.95 2.04 16.64
C LEU A 71 -20.68 3.55 16.45
N LYS A 72 -20.63 4.36 17.52
CA LYS A 72 -20.05 5.70 17.42
C LYS A 72 -18.53 5.59 17.43
N ARG A 73 -17.97 5.75 16.22
CA ARG A 73 -16.59 6.13 15.87
C ARG A 73 -15.80 6.57 17.11
N VAL A 74 -14.90 5.72 17.60
CA VAL A 74 -13.89 6.18 18.56
C VAL A 74 -12.94 7.07 17.78
N SER A 75 -13.17 8.38 17.83
CA SER A 75 -12.32 9.36 17.17
C SER A 75 -11.00 9.48 17.91
N VAL A 76 -9.97 8.93 17.29
CA VAL A 76 -8.58 9.11 17.67
C VAL A 76 -8.07 10.43 17.09
N PRO A 77 -7.60 11.40 17.89
CA PRO A 77 -6.99 12.60 17.31
C PRO A 77 -5.63 12.26 16.68
N THR A 78 -5.59 12.37 15.36
CA THR A 78 -4.41 12.39 14.47
C THR A 78 -3.89 13.83 14.39
N GLN A 79 -2.61 14.05 14.70
CA GLN A 79 -1.95 15.34 14.50
C GLN A 79 -1.46 15.43 13.05
N THR A 80 -2.39 15.81 12.16
CA THR A 80 -2.21 16.58 10.90
C THR A 80 -3.52 16.46 10.14
N GLY A 81 -4.40 17.47 10.20
CA GLY A 81 -5.47 17.74 9.22
C GLY A 81 -6.46 16.64 8.77
N GLN A 82 -6.40 15.40 9.27
CA GLN A 82 -7.13 14.27 8.73
C GLN A 82 -7.99 13.60 9.81
N ARG A 83 -9.28 13.47 9.48
CA ARG A 83 -10.35 12.89 10.30
C ARG A 83 -9.96 11.52 10.86
N SER A 84 -10.37 11.24 12.10
CA SER A 84 -10.15 9.95 12.77
C SER A 84 -10.73 8.78 11.99
N ALA A 85 -9.94 7.72 11.79
CA ALA A 85 -10.39 6.47 11.20
C ALA A 85 -11.47 5.80 12.07
N PRO A 86 -12.60 5.36 11.50
CA PRO A 86 -13.56 4.53 12.21
C PRO A 86 -12.90 3.23 12.70
N THR A 87 -13.47 2.64 13.76
CA THR A 87 -13.00 1.36 14.29
C THR A 87 -14.15 0.39 14.46
N ARG A 88 -13.97 -0.86 14.08
CA ARG A 88 -14.94 -1.93 14.32
C ARG A 88 -14.40 -2.92 15.36
N ASN A 89 -15.23 -3.21 16.34
CA ASN A 89 -14.94 -4.20 17.37
C ASN A 89 -15.21 -5.59 16.82
N LEU A 90 -14.22 -6.48 16.94
CA LEU A 90 -14.33 -7.89 16.59
C LEU A 90 -14.18 -8.71 17.87
N TRP A 91 -15.03 -9.72 18.04
CA TRP A 91 -14.91 -10.67 19.13
C TRP A 91 -15.05 -12.08 18.57
N LYS A 92 -14.20 -12.98 19.05
CA LYS A 92 -14.25 -14.39 18.69
C LYS A 92 -13.96 -15.22 19.93
N LEU A 93 -14.67 -16.33 20.05
CA LEU A 93 -14.37 -17.35 21.06
C LEU A 93 -13.53 -18.45 20.39
N PRO A 94 -12.21 -18.52 20.67
CA PRO A 94 -11.35 -19.55 20.09
C PRO A 94 -11.73 -20.95 20.61
N GLY A 95 -11.22 -22.01 19.99
CA GLY A 95 -11.61 -23.39 20.32
C GLY A 95 -11.38 -23.74 21.79
N GLU A 96 -10.28 -23.26 22.38
CA GLU A 96 -9.97 -23.42 23.79
C GLU A 96 -11.00 -22.72 24.68
N GLY A 97 -11.47 -21.54 24.25
CA GLY A 97 -12.54 -20.80 24.91
C GLY A 97 -13.89 -21.50 24.85
N GLN A 98 -14.19 -22.16 23.73
CA GLN A 98 -15.40 -22.96 23.57
C GLN A 98 -15.37 -24.19 24.48
N MET A 99 -14.24 -24.90 24.55
CA MET A 99 -14.07 -26.03 25.47
C MET A 99 -14.20 -25.61 26.93
N TYR A 100 -13.60 -24.47 27.29
CA TYR A 100 -13.74 -23.90 28.62
C TYR A 100 -15.19 -23.57 28.96
N LEU A 101 -15.91 -22.94 28.02
CA LEU A 101 -17.32 -22.60 28.17
C LEU A 101 -18.20 -23.84 28.29
N LEU A 102 -17.94 -24.89 27.50
CA LEU A 102 -18.65 -26.17 27.59
C LEU A 102 -18.43 -26.84 28.95
N MET A 103 -17.19 -26.86 29.44
CA MET A 103 -16.88 -27.38 30.77
C MET A 103 -17.59 -26.59 31.87
N LEU A 104 -17.65 -25.27 31.72
CA LEU A 104 -18.37 -24.36 32.62
C LEU A 104 -19.88 -24.62 32.62
N ILE A 105 -20.47 -24.91 31.45
CA ILE A 105 -21.90 -25.28 31.33
C ILE A 105 -22.16 -26.65 31.98
N ILE A 106 -21.31 -27.65 31.75
CA ILE A 106 -21.43 -28.97 32.36
C ILE A 106 -21.33 -28.88 33.89
N LEU A 107 -20.35 -28.11 34.40
CA LEU A 107 -20.20 -27.86 35.83
C LEU A 107 -21.40 -27.12 36.41
N LEU A 108 -21.95 -26.15 35.69
CA LEU A 108 -23.16 -25.43 36.11
C LEU A 108 -24.37 -26.36 36.20
N LEU A 109 -24.60 -27.19 35.19
CA LEU A 109 -25.67 -28.21 35.20
C LEU A 109 -25.47 -29.18 36.37
N GLY A 110 -24.25 -29.70 36.54
CA GLY A 110 -23.90 -30.57 37.67
C GLY A 110 -24.12 -29.88 39.03
N ALA A 111 -23.82 -28.60 39.16
CA ALA A 111 -24.05 -27.82 40.38
C ALA A 111 -25.53 -27.53 40.65
N LEU A 112 -26.35 -27.36 39.60
CA LEU A 112 -27.79 -27.12 39.74
C LEU A 112 -28.57 -28.39 40.10
N PHE A 113 -28.19 -29.53 39.53
CA PHE A 113 -28.82 -30.82 39.83
C PHE A 113 -28.19 -31.54 41.03
N GLY A 114 -26.93 -31.24 41.33
CA GLY A 114 -26.19 -31.82 42.43
C GLY A 114 -26.56 -31.18 43.77
N LYS A 115 -26.87 -31.99 44.77
CA LYS A 115 -27.11 -31.53 46.15
C LYS A 115 -25.82 -31.15 46.89
N THR A 116 -24.68 -31.06 46.19
CA THR A 116 -23.35 -30.87 46.77
C THR A 116 -22.81 -29.49 46.43
N ASN A 117 -22.45 -28.72 47.46
CA ASN A 117 -21.92 -27.36 47.32
C ASN A 117 -20.56 -27.29 46.62
N THR A 118 -19.84 -28.42 46.50
CA THR A 118 -18.51 -28.49 45.89
C THR A 118 -18.52 -28.14 44.40
N LEU A 119 -19.53 -28.59 43.64
CA LEU A 119 -19.62 -28.29 42.20
C LEU A 119 -19.89 -26.80 41.96
N MET A 120 -20.67 -26.17 42.84
CA MET A 120 -20.91 -24.74 42.79
C MET A 120 -19.63 -23.93 43.06
N LEU A 121 -18.79 -24.39 44.00
CA LEU A 121 -17.47 -23.78 44.25
C LEU A 121 -16.53 -23.93 43.05
N MET A 122 -16.47 -25.10 42.41
CA MET A 122 -15.65 -25.31 41.21
C MET A 122 -16.13 -24.46 40.04
N PHE A 123 -17.45 -24.35 39.85
CA PHE A 123 -18.05 -23.46 38.86
C PHE A 123 -17.63 -22.01 39.11
N ALA A 124 -17.77 -21.49 40.33
CA ALA A 124 -17.41 -20.11 40.66
C ALA A 124 -15.91 -19.85 40.44
N LEU A 125 -15.05 -20.81 40.82
CA LEU A 125 -13.60 -20.72 40.63
C LEU A 125 -13.21 -20.69 39.14
N MET A 126 -13.95 -21.39 38.28
CA MET A 126 -13.74 -21.36 36.83
C MET A 126 -14.39 -20.15 36.15
N ALA A 127 -15.52 -19.67 36.64
CA ALA A 127 -16.17 -18.48 36.09
C ALA A 127 -15.29 -17.23 36.25
N GLY A 128 -14.56 -17.12 37.36
CA GLY A 128 -13.66 -16.00 37.64
C GLY A 128 -12.64 -15.72 36.52
N PRO A 129 -11.74 -16.66 36.18
CA PRO A 129 -10.78 -16.51 35.09
C PRO A 129 -11.41 -16.16 33.74
N PHE A 130 -12.58 -16.72 33.41
CA PHE A 130 -13.30 -16.41 32.18
C PHE A 130 -13.74 -14.94 32.13
N ILE A 131 -14.36 -14.45 33.21
CA ILE A 131 -14.81 -13.06 33.35
C ILE A 131 -13.62 -12.10 33.35
N VAL A 132 -12.58 -12.42 34.12
CA VAL A 132 -11.35 -11.62 34.20
C VAL A 132 -10.66 -11.53 32.85
N ASN A 133 -10.52 -12.64 32.12
CA ASN A 133 -9.90 -12.63 30.79
C ASN A 133 -10.71 -11.79 29.79
N GLY A 134 -12.04 -11.90 29.80
CA GLY A 134 -12.93 -11.07 28.99
C GLY A 134 -12.76 -9.57 29.29
N GLY A 135 -12.72 -9.20 30.58
CA GLY A 135 -12.50 -7.83 31.02
C GLY A 135 -11.11 -7.28 30.65
N VAL A 136 -10.06 -8.08 30.84
CA VAL A 136 -8.67 -7.71 30.54
C VAL A 136 -8.46 -7.55 29.03
N THR A 137 -8.88 -8.51 28.21
CA THR A 137 -8.76 -8.43 26.74
C THR A 137 -9.51 -7.22 26.18
N PHE A 138 -10.71 -6.93 26.70
CA PHE A 138 -11.45 -5.71 26.37
C PHE A 138 -10.68 -4.44 26.75
N ALA A 139 -10.17 -4.37 27.98
CA ALA A 139 -9.40 -3.22 28.45
C ALA A 139 -8.07 -3.04 27.67
N MET A 140 -7.45 -4.13 27.23
CA MET A 140 -6.19 -4.11 26.47
C MET A 140 -6.37 -3.50 25.08
N THR A 141 -7.43 -3.84 24.37
CA THR A 141 -7.70 -3.31 23.02
C THR A 141 -8.20 -1.85 23.00
N ARG A 142 -8.64 -1.31 24.14
CA ARG A 142 -9.22 0.03 24.23
C ARG A 142 -8.16 1.13 24.06
N ARG A 143 -8.55 2.25 23.41
CA ARG A 143 -7.70 3.45 23.22
C ARG A 143 -6.33 3.12 22.61
N MET A 144 -6.27 2.09 21.77
CA MET A 144 -5.12 1.83 20.90
C MET A 144 -5.26 2.62 19.62
N MET A 145 -4.12 3.03 19.08
CA MET A 145 -4.06 3.76 17.84
C MET A 145 -2.96 3.19 16.99
N VAL A 146 -3.23 3.09 15.71
CA VAL A 146 -2.26 2.68 14.70
C VAL A 146 -1.88 3.91 13.90
N ARG A 147 -0.61 4.00 13.53
CA ARG A 147 -0.14 4.79 12.40
C ARG A 147 0.66 3.87 11.50
N ARG A 148 0.53 4.08 10.19
CA ARG A 148 1.33 3.42 9.18
C ARG A 148 2.33 4.43 8.63
N ARG A 149 3.57 4.02 8.41
CA ARG A 149 4.55 4.74 7.60
C ARG A 149 4.97 3.84 6.47
N LEU A 150 4.87 4.37 5.25
CA LEU A 150 5.21 3.73 4.00
C LEU A 150 6.17 4.64 3.21
N PRO A 151 7.04 4.06 2.37
CA PRO A 151 7.79 4.83 1.39
C PRO A 151 6.84 5.46 0.38
N GLU A 152 7.24 6.59 -0.23
CA GLU A 152 6.42 7.28 -1.23
C GLU A 152 6.32 6.50 -2.55
N ARG A 153 7.36 5.73 -2.90
CA ARG A 153 7.52 5.06 -4.20
C ARG A 153 8.27 3.75 -4.03
N VAL A 154 7.86 2.72 -4.78
CA VAL A 154 8.46 1.38 -4.78
C VAL A 154 8.42 0.84 -6.21
N MET A 155 9.46 0.12 -6.64
CA MET A 155 9.42 -0.62 -7.91
C MET A 155 8.93 -2.05 -7.67
N ALA A 156 8.29 -2.64 -8.68
CA ALA A 156 7.91 -4.04 -8.62
C ALA A 156 9.15 -4.91 -8.38
N GLY A 157 9.01 -5.98 -7.60
CA GLY A 157 10.13 -6.85 -7.20
C GLY A 157 10.99 -6.32 -6.05
N GLU A 158 10.92 -5.04 -5.68
CA GLU A 158 11.68 -4.55 -4.53
C GLU A 158 11.03 -4.94 -3.19
N THR A 159 11.86 -5.26 -2.20
CA THR A 159 11.38 -5.49 -0.83
C THR A 159 11.19 -4.17 -0.13
N LEU A 160 9.94 -3.81 0.16
CA LEU A 160 9.61 -2.63 0.95
C LEU A 160 9.46 -2.96 2.43
N SER A 161 9.79 -2.00 3.28
CA SER A 161 9.56 -2.06 4.72
C SER A 161 8.40 -1.17 5.10
N VAL A 162 7.37 -1.73 5.72
CA VAL A 162 6.24 -0.97 6.27
C VAL A 162 6.38 -0.90 7.79
N ASP A 163 6.36 0.31 8.32
CA ASP A 163 6.42 0.57 9.75
C ASP A 163 5.01 0.76 10.30
N ILE A 164 4.62 -0.10 11.24
CA ILE A 164 3.39 0.01 12.01
C ILE A 164 3.72 0.52 13.40
N ILE A 165 3.19 1.70 13.72
CA ILE A 165 3.37 2.34 15.03
C ILE A 165 2.09 2.16 15.81
N LEU A 166 2.14 1.37 16.88
CA LEU A 166 1.06 1.23 17.84
C LEU A 166 1.27 2.17 19.02
N GLN A 167 0.31 3.04 19.27
CA GLN A 167 0.27 3.91 20.44
C GLN A 167 -0.79 3.44 21.44
N ASN A 168 -0.36 3.21 22.68
CA ASN A 168 -1.23 2.92 23.81
C ASN A 168 -1.53 4.21 24.59
N ARG A 169 -2.74 4.76 24.46
CA ARG A 169 -3.16 5.97 25.18
C ARG A 169 -3.84 5.72 26.54
N LYS A 170 -3.77 4.50 27.06
CA LYS A 170 -4.30 4.17 28.40
C LYS A 170 -3.38 4.75 29.48
N ARG A 171 -3.95 5.06 30.65
CA ARG A 171 -3.22 5.68 31.77
C ARG A 171 -2.38 4.68 32.57
N PHE A 172 -2.88 3.45 32.75
CA PHE A 172 -2.28 2.47 33.65
C PHE A 172 -2.02 1.10 33.02
N LEU A 173 -2.88 0.66 32.08
CA LEU A 173 -2.79 -0.69 31.51
C LEU A 173 -1.89 -0.74 30.26
N SER A 174 -0.96 -1.68 30.26
CA SER A 174 -0.22 -2.09 29.06
C SER A 174 -1.11 -2.90 28.12
N SER A 175 -0.81 -2.88 26.82
CA SER A 175 -1.34 -3.88 25.87
C SER A 175 -0.26 -4.94 25.67
N CYS A 176 -0.59 -6.21 25.90
CA CYS A 176 0.36 -7.31 25.76
C CYS A 176 -0.08 -8.27 24.66
N LEU A 177 0.89 -8.91 24.01
CA LEU A 177 0.71 -9.88 22.92
C LEU A 177 -0.37 -9.42 21.91
N VAL A 178 -0.15 -8.24 21.33
CA VAL A 178 -1.03 -7.70 20.30
C VAL A 178 -0.51 -8.16 18.95
N ALA A 179 -1.23 -9.07 18.30
CA ALA A 179 -0.98 -9.41 16.91
C ALA A 179 -1.65 -8.37 16.01
N VAL A 180 -0.89 -7.83 15.07
CA VAL A 180 -1.39 -6.89 14.06
C VAL A 180 -1.31 -7.56 12.70
N GLU A 181 -2.40 -7.43 11.97
CA GLU A 181 -2.53 -7.85 10.59
C GLU A 181 -2.89 -6.64 9.74
N ASP A 182 -2.09 -6.36 8.73
CA ASP A 182 -2.31 -5.29 7.78
C ASP A 182 -2.64 -5.87 6.41
N ARG A 183 -3.89 -5.69 5.96
CA ARG A 183 -4.35 -6.24 4.69
C ARG A 183 -3.86 -5.38 3.54
N ILE A 184 -3.34 -5.99 2.48
CA ILE A 184 -2.90 -5.29 1.28
C ILE A 184 -3.64 -5.88 0.08
N LEU A 185 -4.35 -5.02 -0.64
CA LEU A 185 -5.11 -5.35 -1.85
C LEU A 185 -4.35 -4.83 -3.05
N GLY A 186 -3.79 -5.74 -3.85
CA GLY A 186 -3.16 -5.43 -5.13
C GLY A 186 -4.09 -5.71 -6.33
N PRO A 187 -3.61 -5.46 -7.56
CA PRO A 187 -4.37 -5.72 -8.78
C PRO A 187 -4.78 -7.19 -8.95
N ARG A 188 -3.89 -8.13 -8.59
CA ARG A 188 -4.10 -9.58 -8.75
C ARG A 188 -3.75 -10.42 -7.53
N GLU A 189 -3.35 -9.78 -6.42
CA GLU A 189 -2.93 -10.47 -5.20
C GLU A 189 -3.51 -9.82 -3.94
N ILE A 190 -3.74 -10.64 -2.92
CA ILE A 190 -4.10 -10.19 -1.58
C ILE A 190 -2.97 -10.61 -0.65
N LEU A 191 -2.21 -9.63 -0.18
CA LEU A 191 -1.11 -9.82 0.76
C LEU A 191 -1.53 -9.41 2.16
N SER A 192 -0.78 -9.86 3.16
CA SER A 192 -1.06 -9.54 4.56
C SER A 192 0.25 -9.40 5.34
N GLY A 193 0.51 -8.20 5.85
CA GLY A 193 1.63 -7.91 6.75
C GLY A 193 1.28 -8.33 8.17
N LYS A 194 2.08 -9.20 8.78
CA LYS A 194 1.82 -9.71 10.13
C LYS A 194 2.91 -9.29 11.10
N LEU A 195 2.49 -8.80 12.26
CA LEU A 195 3.37 -8.35 13.34
C LEU A 195 2.84 -8.80 14.69
N VAL A 196 3.73 -8.98 15.66
CA VAL A 196 3.34 -9.24 17.05
C VAL A 196 4.10 -8.27 17.95
N PHE A 197 3.35 -7.52 18.75
CA PHE A 197 3.89 -6.65 19.77
C PHE A 197 3.79 -7.34 21.13
N ALA A 198 4.94 -7.70 21.69
CA ALA A 198 5.00 -8.38 22.99
C ALA A 198 4.37 -7.54 24.11
N GLN A 199 4.75 -6.25 24.18
CA GLN A 199 4.23 -5.31 25.16
C GLN A 199 4.30 -3.88 24.66
N ILE A 200 3.22 -3.14 24.91
CA ILE A 200 3.08 -1.71 24.65
C ILE A 200 2.68 -1.05 25.98
N PRO A 201 3.64 -0.49 26.73
CA PRO A 201 3.38 0.16 28.02
C PRO A 201 2.31 1.25 27.94
N ALA A 202 1.69 1.57 29.09
CA ALA A 202 0.75 2.68 29.18
C ALA A 202 1.40 4.01 28.74
N ARG A 203 0.66 4.85 28.02
CA ARG A 203 1.12 6.14 27.46
C ARG A 203 2.38 6.07 26.60
N SER A 204 2.66 4.91 26.00
CA SER A 204 3.83 4.72 25.14
C SER A 204 3.43 4.31 23.73
N GLU A 205 4.41 4.35 22.82
CA GLU A 205 4.31 3.79 21.48
C GLU A 205 5.40 2.76 21.22
N ARG A 206 5.10 1.83 20.31
CA ARG A 206 6.03 0.83 19.82
C ARG A 206 5.91 0.75 18.31
N THR A 207 7.05 0.59 17.65
CA THR A 207 7.15 0.42 16.20
C THR A 207 7.50 -1.02 15.89
N GLY A 208 6.73 -1.64 15.00
CA GLY A 208 7.03 -2.93 14.40
C GLY A 208 7.15 -2.76 12.90
N ARG A 209 8.06 -3.53 12.28
CA ARG A 209 8.34 -3.46 10.85
C ARG A 209 8.08 -4.81 10.21
N TYR A 210 7.28 -4.84 9.16
CA TYR A 210 7.15 -6.02 8.29
C TYR A 210 7.68 -5.69 6.90
N GLN A 211 8.14 -6.71 6.20
CA GLN A 211 8.57 -6.61 4.82
C GLN A 211 7.46 -7.11 3.90
N ALA A 212 7.28 -6.44 2.76
CA ALA A 212 6.40 -6.87 1.69
C ALA A 212 7.12 -6.69 0.36
N GLN A 213 6.84 -7.55 -0.60
CA GLN A 213 7.34 -7.47 -1.96
C GLN A 213 6.12 -7.50 -2.88
N PHE A 214 6.03 -6.52 -3.77
CA PHE A 214 4.96 -6.43 -4.76
C PHE A 214 5.48 -6.95 -6.09
N VAL A 215 4.92 -8.06 -6.57
CA VAL A 215 5.47 -8.73 -7.75
C VAL A 215 5.15 -7.95 -9.02
N GLN A 216 3.97 -7.35 -9.08
CA GLN A 216 3.42 -6.64 -10.24
C GLN A 216 3.34 -5.14 -9.98
N ARG A 217 3.42 -4.35 -11.05
CA ARG A 217 3.20 -2.91 -10.97
C ARG A 217 1.71 -2.59 -10.75
N GLY A 218 1.43 -1.37 -10.32
CA GLY A 218 0.08 -0.85 -10.19
C GLY A 218 -0.24 -0.30 -8.81
N GLN A 219 -1.53 -0.03 -8.59
CA GLN A 219 -1.99 0.59 -7.36
C GLN A 219 -2.32 -0.48 -6.31
N TYR A 220 -1.64 -0.41 -5.17
CA TYR A 220 -1.90 -1.24 -4.00
C TYR A 220 -2.58 -0.43 -2.90
N ARG A 221 -3.63 -0.99 -2.30
CA ARG A 221 -4.36 -0.40 -1.18
C ARG A 221 -4.04 -1.16 0.10
N LEU A 222 -3.43 -0.47 1.06
CA LEU A 222 -3.13 -1.01 2.38
C LEU A 222 -4.23 -0.63 3.35
N GLY A 223 -4.66 -1.58 4.18
CA GLY A 223 -5.74 -1.45 5.13
C GLY A 223 -6.95 -2.33 4.79
N PRO A 224 -7.86 -2.52 5.76
CA PRO A 224 -7.80 -2.01 7.13
C PRO A 224 -6.75 -2.77 7.98
N VAL A 225 -6.30 -2.14 9.07
CA VAL A 225 -5.40 -2.77 10.04
C VAL A 225 -6.21 -3.45 11.13
N ARG A 226 -5.92 -4.72 11.42
CA ARG A 226 -6.58 -5.50 12.47
C ARG A 226 -5.60 -5.79 13.59
N ALA A 227 -5.88 -5.28 14.79
CA ALA A 227 -5.12 -5.59 15.99
C ALA A 227 -5.92 -6.57 16.87
N VAL A 228 -5.39 -7.74 17.17
CA VAL A 228 -6.05 -8.77 18.01
C VAL A 228 -5.18 -9.14 19.22
N THR A 229 -5.83 -9.49 20.33
CA THR A 229 -5.17 -10.06 21.50
C THR A 229 -6.03 -11.15 22.10
N ARG A 230 -5.36 -12.20 22.61
CA ARG A 230 -5.97 -13.28 23.40
C ARG A 230 -5.40 -13.34 24.83
N PHE A 231 -4.50 -12.42 25.18
CA PHE A 231 -3.82 -12.40 26.47
C PHE A 231 -4.76 -11.92 27.60
N PRO A 232 -4.69 -12.49 28.82
CA PRO A 232 -3.69 -13.45 29.31
C PRO A 232 -3.97 -14.93 29.06
N LEU A 233 -5.22 -15.40 29.11
CA LEU A 233 -5.51 -16.84 29.23
C LEU A 233 -5.80 -17.54 27.90
N GLY A 234 -5.92 -16.82 26.79
CA GLY A 234 -6.25 -17.43 25.49
C GLY A 234 -7.73 -17.77 25.29
N ILE A 235 -8.55 -17.73 26.35
CA ILE A 235 -9.97 -18.15 26.36
C ILE A 235 -10.87 -17.24 25.50
N VAL A 236 -10.49 -15.98 25.31
CA VAL A 236 -11.27 -14.96 24.62
C VAL A 236 -10.36 -14.22 23.64
N GLU A 237 -10.76 -14.09 22.37
CA GLU A 237 -10.10 -13.24 21.40
C GLU A 237 -10.87 -11.92 21.23
N ARG A 238 -10.14 -10.81 21.42
CA ARG A 238 -10.68 -9.49 21.12
C ARG A 238 -9.85 -8.82 20.03
N GLY A 239 -10.55 -8.32 19.01
CA GLY A 239 -9.97 -7.59 17.89
C GLY A 239 -10.49 -6.17 17.75
N LEU A 240 -9.62 -5.29 17.28
CA LEU A 240 -9.93 -3.93 16.86
C LEU A 240 -9.54 -3.80 15.39
N GLN A 241 -10.53 -3.60 14.52
CA GLN A 241 -10.30 -3.23 13.13
C GLN A 241 -10.25 -1.70 13.06
N ILE A 242 -9.18 -1.19 12.48
CA ILE A 242 -8.86 0.22 12.38
C ILE A 242 -8.86 0.59 10.90
N GLU A 243 -9.77 1.47 10.51
CA GLU A 243 -10.06 1.84 9.13
C GLU A 243 -9.05 2.88 8.61
N ILE A 244 -7.75 2.55 8.71
CA ILE A 244 -6.66 3.34 8.11
C ILE A 244 -6.35 2.73 6.76
N TYR A 245 -6.48 3.57 5.73
CA TYR A 245 -6.23 3.20 4.35
C TYR A 245 -5.15 4.08 3.78
N ASP A 246 -4.14 3.45 3.19
CA ASP A 246 -3.09 4.13 2.43
C ASP A 246 -3.02 3.49 1.04
N THR A 247 -2.53 4.25 0.08
CA THR A 247 -2.31 3.77 -1.27
C THR A 247 -0.83 3.90 -1.59
N ILE A 248 -0.25 2.87 -2.19
CA ILE A 248 1.08 2.92 -2.77
C ILE A 248 1.00 2.58 -4.25
N LEU A 249 1.71 3.35 -5.05
CA LEU A 249 1.85 3.11 -6.48
C LEU A 249 3.17 2.38 -6.71
N VAL A 250 3.10 1.19 -7.29
CA VAL A 250 4.24 0.35 -7.59
C VAL A 250 4.59 0.55 -9.06
N TYR A 251 5.80 1.03 -9.33
CA TYR A 251 6.29 1.25 -10.68
C TYR A 251 6.73 -0.07 -11.34
N PRO A 252 6.81 -0.13 -12.69
CA PRO A 252 7.44 -1.25 -13.37
C PRO A 252 8.85 -1.52 -12.83
N ARG A 253 9.40 -2.70 -13.14
CA ARG A 253 10.78 -3.00 -12.76
C ARG A 253 11.73 -2.18 -13.63
N LEU A 254 12.73 -1.56 -13.02
CA LEU A 254 13.81 -0.95 -13.77
C LEU A 254 14.78 -2.05 -14.18
N GLY A 255 15.15 -2.09 -15.46
CA GLY A 255 16.18 -2.97 -15.96
C GLY A 255 17.38 -2.20 -16.50
N ASN A 256 18.29 -2.95 -17.11
CA ASN A 256 19.50 -2.47 -17.75
C ASN A 256 19.36 -2.56 -19.27
N LEU A 257 19.63 -1.44 -19.95
CA LEU A 257 19.63 -1.35 -21.41
C LEU A 257 21.07 -1.35 -21.93
N ALA A 258 21.36 -2.16 -22.95
CA ALA A 258 22.69 -2.23 -23.54
C ALA A 258 23.14 -0.86 -24.09
N SER A 259 24.44 -0.58 -23.97
CA SER A 259 25.03 0.70 -24.38
C SER A 259 24.87 0.97 -25.89
N SER A 260 24.84 -0.07 -26.73
CA SER A 260 24.51 0.03 -28.15
C SER A 260 23.09 0.58 -28.36
N TRP A 261 22.13 0.13 -27.56
CA TRP A 261 20.75 0.58 -27.62
C TRP A 261 20.57 2.00 -27.08
N GLN A 262 21.20 2.33 -25.95
CA GLN A 262 21.24 3.71 -25.43
C GLN A 262 21.80 4.69 -26.48
N ARG A 263 22.86 4.26 -27.17
CA ARG A 263 23.44 4.99 -28.28
C ARG A 263 22.48 5.14 -29.46
N ARG A 264 21.76 4.09 -29.88
CA ARG A 264 20.73 4.20 -30.96
C ARG A 264 19.60 5.19 -30.66
N LEU A 265 19.32 5.49 -29.40
CA LEU A 265 18.36 6.53 -29.00
C LEU A 265 18.91 7.94 -29.22
N THR A 266 20.23 8.11 -29.25
CA THR A 266 20.94 9.41 -29.31
C THR A 266 21.78 9.62 -30.59
N GLU A 267 22.15 8.58 -31.33
CA GLU A 267 23.10 8.57 -32.46
C GLU A 267 22.53 9.08 -33.80
N GLY A 268 21.20 9.15 -33.95
CA GLY A 268 20.53 9.46 -35.22
C GLY A 268 20.73 10.87 -35.80
N GLN A 269 21.62 11.70 -35.25
CA GLN A 269 21.79 13.10 -35.66
C GLN A 269 23.22 13.47 -36.07
N GLU A 270 24.22 12.58 -35.97
CA GLU A 270 25.57 12.90 -36.47
C GLU A 270 25.58 13.20 -37.98
N ALA A 271 24.75 12.51 -38.77
CA ALA A 271 24.63 12.76 -40.20
C ALA A 271 23.95 14.11 -40.56
N SER A 272 22.97 14.57 -39.75
CA SER A 272 22.35 15.90 -39.91
C SER A 272 23.26 17.03 -39.41
N ARG A 273 24.14 16.72 -38.44
CA ARG A 273 25.17 17.62 -37.92
C ARG A 273 26.27 17.92 -38.94
N THR A 274 26.64 16.99 -39.81
CA THR A 274 27.62 17.26 -40.88
C THR A 274 27.11 18.32 -41.86
N ALA A 275 25.79 18.42 -42.07
CA ALA A 275 25.17 19.47 -42.88
C ALA A 275 25.03 20.81 -42.12
N ARG A 276 24.85 20.77 -40.79
CA ARG A 276 24.70 21.97 -39.93
C ARG A 276 25.98 22.49 -39.28
N GLY A 277 27.12 21.81 -39.42
CA GLY A 277 28.43 22.24 -38.89
C GLY A 277 28.97 23.59 -39.38
N ARG A 278 28.18 24.32 -40.20
CA ARG A 278 28.46 25.69 -40.66
C ARG A 278 27.55 26.75 -40.03
N ALA A 279 26.49 26.40 -39.30
CA ALA A 279 25.65 27.36 -38.60
C ALA A 279 26.10 27.47 -37.13
N GLY A 280 26.46 28.69 -36.72
CA GLY A 280 27.26 28.99 -35.53
C GLY A 280 26.68 28.62 -34.16
N ALA A 281 27.50 28.89 -33.16
CA ALA A 281 27.37 28.65 -31.71
C ALA A 281 26.14 29.26 -31.00
N HIS A 282 24.99 29.37 -31.68
CA HIS A 282 23.78 30.03 -31.18
C HIS A 282 22.78 29.07 -30.49
N HIS A 283 23.01 27.75 -30.49
CA HIS A 283 22.08 26.77 -29.89
C HIS A 283 22.65 26.01 -28.67
N ASP A 284 23.90 26.26 -28.28
CA ASP A 284 24.49 25.60 -27.11
C ASP A 284 24.32 26.49 -25.86
N GLU A 285 23.87 25.90 -24.74
CA GLU A 285 23.74 26.63 -23.47
C GLU A 285 25.13 26.87 -22.86
N PHE A 286 25.37 28.07 -22.32
CA PHE A 286 26.62 28.36 -21.62
C PHE A 286 26.77 27.43 -20.39
N HIS A 287 27.85 26.64 -20.36
CA HIS A 287 28.11 25.69 -19.27
C HIS A 287 29.04 26.29 -18.22
N ARG A 288 30.28 26.60 -18.62
CA ARG A 288 31.30 27.18 -17.75
C ARG A 288 32.41 27.84 -18.55
N ILE A 289 33.26 28.60 -17.87
CA ILE A 289 34.51 29.11 -18.42
C ILE A 289 35.66 28.24 -17.88
N ARG A 290 36.49 27.70 -18.76
CA ARG A 290 37.67 26.90 -18.41
C ARG A 290 38.94 27.45 -19.07
N GLU A 291 40.09 26.98 -18.61
CA GLU A 291 41.37 27.28 -19.26
C GLU A 291 41.39 26.72 -20.70
N TYR A 292 42.03 27.50 -21.58
CA TYR A 292 42.29 27.12 -22.97
C TYR A 292 43.17 25.88 -23.04
N ARG A 293 42.77 24.92 -23.87
CA ARG A 293 43.58 23.75 -24.22
C ARG A 293 43.90 23.80 -25.71
N ILE A 294 45.07 23.30 -26.05
CA ILE A 294 45.52 23.20 -27.45
C ILE A 294 44.49 22.35 -28.22
N GLY A 295 43.88 22.95 -29.26
CA GLY A 295 42.78 22.35 -30.02
C GLY A 295 41.44 23.07 -29.84
N ASP A 296 41.30 23.95 -28.83
CA ASP A 296 40.11 24.79 -28.68
C ASP A 296 40.07 25.89 -29.75
N GLU A 297 38.87 26.18 -30.27
CA GLU A 297 38.67 27.21 -31.29
C GLU A 297 38.93 28.62 -30.75
N LEU A 298 39.66 29.47 -31.48
CA LEU A 298 39.97 30.84 -31.03
C LEU A 298 38.72 31.72 -30.81
N ARG A 299 37.62 31.43 -31.52
CA ARG A 299 36.35 32.18 -31.39
C ARG A 299 35.62 31.94 -30.07
N SER A 300 35.94 30.85 -29.35
CA SER A 300 35.31 30.54 -28.07
C SER A 300 36.03 31.19 -26.87
N ILE A 301 37.10 31.95 -27.10
CA ILE A 301 37.84 32.67 -26.05
C ILE A 301 36.95 33.75 -25.41
N HIS A 302 36.81 33.69 -24.09
CA HIS A 302 36.11 34.69 -23.30
C HIS A 302 37.05 35.84 -22.93
N TRP A 303 37.26 36.77 -23.87
CA TRP A 303 38.21 37.89 -23.73
C TRP A 303 38.11 38.68 -22.43
N LYS A 304 36.90 38.91 -21.90
CA LYS A 304 36.70 39.65 -20.64
C LYS A 304 37.24 38.91 -19.41
N THR A 305 37.24 37.57 -19.42
CA THR A 305 37.78 36.76 -18.32
C THR A 305 39.28 36.57 -18.51
N THR A 306 39.70 36.35 -19.76
CA THR A 306 41.11 36.33 -20.15
C THR A 306 41.85 37.58 -19.70
N ALA A 307 41.30 38.77 -19.96
CA ALA A 307 41.90 40.05 -19.57
C ALA A 307 42.00 40.24 -18.04
N ARG A 308 41.13 39.58 -17.25
CA ARG A 308 41.16 39.67 -15.78
C ARG A 308 42.11 38.66 -15.13
N ARG A 309 42.25 37.47 -15.73
CA ARG A 309 43.08 36.38 -15.19
C ARG A 309 44.47 36.32 -15.79
N ASN A 310 44.73 37.08 -16.86
CA ASN A 310 45.96 37.06 -17.63
C ASN A 310 46.31 35.66 -18.21
N GLU A 311 45.30 34.82 -18.40
CA GLU A 311 45.39 33.45 -18.91
C GLU A 311 44.26 33.25 -19.93
N LEU A 312 44.51 32.50 -21.01
CA LEU A 312 43.49 32.25 -22.05
C LEU A 312 42.34 31.41 -21.48
N MET A 313 41.15 31.99 -21.44
CA MET A 313 39.94 31.36 -20.94
C MET A 313 38.94 31.13 -22.07
N VAL A 314 38.34 29.94 -22.12
CA VAL A 314 37.40 29.50 -23.17
C VAL A 314 36.00 29.30 -22.57
N ARG A 315 34.98 29.76 -23.30
CA ARG A 315 33.58 29.44 -23.03
C ARG A 315 33.33 28.00 -23.44
N GLU A 316 33.07 27.15 -22.47
CA GLU A 316 32.54 25.82 -22.71
C GLU A 316 31.02 25.93 -22.75
N TYR A 317 30.45 25.53 -23.87
CA TYR A 317 29.00 25.43 -24.02
C TYR A 317 28.60 23.96 -23.86
N ARG A 318 27.50 23.71 -23.14
CA ARG A 318 26.86 22.40 -23.10
C ARG A 318 26.08 22.31 -24.40
N GLN A 319 26.43 21.34 -25.24
CA GLN A 319 25.66 21.09 -26.43
C GLN A 319 24.22 20.77 -26.01
N ASN A 320 23.28 21.65 -26.34
CA ASN A 320 21.88 21.35 -26.09
C ASN A 320 21.52 20.25 -27.09
N ARG A 321 21.40 19.02 -26.59
CA ARG A 321 20.89 17.92 -27.41
C ARG A 321 19.41 18.23 -27.56
N ASP A 322 19.05 18.91 -28.65
CA ASP A 322 17.65 19.13 -29.05
C ASP A 322 17.05 17.80 -29.54
N GLN A 323 17.21 16.74 -28.75
CA GLN A 323 16.81 15.38 -29.05
C GLN A 323 15.52 15.14 -28.30
N ARG A 324 14.41 14.97 -29.01
CA ARG A 324 13.12 14.63 -28.39
C ARG A 324 12.86 13.13 -28.54
N LEU A 325 12.39 12.47 -27.50
CA LEU A 325 11.91 11.09 -27.56
C LEU A 325 10.39 11.08 -27.45
N VAL A 326 9.72 10.46 -28.41
CA VAL A 326 8.32 10.05 -28.28
C VAL A 326 8.33 8.55 -28.05
N LEU A 327 8.04 8.15 -26.81
CA LEU A 327 7.91 6.76 -26.43
C LEU A 327 6.44 6.37 -26.46
N ILE A 328 6.12 5.34 -27.23
CA ILE A 328 4.77 4.81 -27.37
C ILE A 328 4.76 3.40 -26.81
N LEU A 329 3.92 3.16 -25.82
CA LEU A 329 3.64 1.83 -25.30
C LEU A 329 2.31 1.35 -25.89
N ASP A 330 2.37 0.35 -26.77
CA ASP A 330 1.22 -0.42 -27.23
C ASP A 330 1.01 -1.61 -26.29
N PHE A 331 0.07 -1.43 -25.38
CA PHE A 331 -0.30 -2.35 -24.31
C PHE A 331 -1.51 -3.18 -24.73
N TRP A 332 -1.31 -3.98 -25.78
CA TRP A 332 -2.33 -4.82 -26.38
C TRP A 332 -2.47 -6.16 -25.65
N SER A 333 -3.73 -6.59 -25.46
CA SER A 333 -4.09 -7.91 -24.91
C SER A 333 -5.46 -8.29 -25.48
N ASP A 334 -5.56 -9.47 -26.09
CA ASP A 334 -6.81 -9.97 -26.68
C ASP A 334 -7.76 -10.54 -25.61
N LYS A 335 -7.20 -11.02 -24.50
CA LYS A 335 -7.95 -11.71 -23.45
C LYS A 335 -8.23 -10.80 -22.26
N LYS A 336 -9.46 -10.90 -21.72
CA LYS A 336 -9.81 -10.35 -20.39
C LYS A 336 -9.08 -11.07 -19.24
N ASN A 337 -8.77 -12.37 -19.43
CA ASN A 337 -8.00 -13.18 -18.50
C ASN A 337 -6.67 -13.57 -19.16
N SER A 338 -5.63 -12.79 -18.91
CA SER A 338 -4.29 -13.02 -19.45
C SER A 338 -3.68 -14.30 -18.85
N SER A 339 -3.03 -15.13 -19.68
CA SER A 339 -2.21 -16.24 -19.18
C SER A 339 -0.96 -15.73 -18.47
N GLU A 340 -0.31 -16.52 -17.61
CA GLU A 340 0.90 -16.09 -16.89
C GLU A 340 1.98 -15.53 -17.84
N ALA A 341 2.20 -16.19 -18.98
CA ALA A 341 3.14 -15.72 -20.00
C ALA A 341 2.72 -14.38 -20.66
N GLU A 342 1.42 -14.13 -20.80
CA GLU A 342 0.92 -12.85 -21.28
C GLU A 342 1.11 -11.75 -20.22
N ILE A 343 0.90 -12.07 -18.94
CA ILE A 343 1.20 -11.16 -17.83
C ILE A 343 2.69 -10.81 -17.82
N GLU A 344 3.57 -11.80 -17.94
CA GLU A 344 5.01 -11.58 -17.99
C GLU A 344 5.42 -10.66 -19.14
N ARG A 345 4.90 -10.89 -20.36
CA ARG A 345 5.13 -9.99 -21.50
C ARG A 345 4.62 -8.57 -21.27
N LEU A 346 3.46 -8.41 -20.64
CA LEU A 346 2.91 -7.11 -20.27
C LEU A 346 3.80 -6.40 -19.23
N GLU A 347 4.23 -7.08 -18.17
CA GLU A 347 5.17 -6.51 -17.19
C GLU A 347 6.54 -6.18 -17.81
N HIS A 348 6.99 -7.02 -18.74
CA HIS A 348 8.25 -6.84 -19.47
C HIS A 348 8.19 -5.61 -20.39
N ALA A 349 7.09 -5.41 -21.11
CA ALA A 349 6.88 -4.22 -21.95
C ALA A 349 6.88 -2.92 -21.14
N ALA A 350 6.18 -2.93 -20.00
CA ALA A 350 6.16 -1.77 -19.09
C ALA A 350 7.55 -1.49 -18.50
N SER A 351 8.30 -2.54 -18.14
CA SER A 351 9.67 -2.44 -17.62
C SER A 351 10.66 -1.96 -18.69
N LEU A 352 10.52 -2.41 -19.93
CA LEU A 352 11.31 -1.95 -21.08
C LEU A 352 11.03 -0.48 -21.37
N ALA A 353 9.76 -0.07 -21.44
CA ALA A 353 9.35 1.32 -21.64
C ALA A 353 9.88 2.22 -20.49
N MET A 354 9.75 1.76 -19.24
CA MET A 354 10.33 2.45 -18.08
C MET A 354 11.84 2.63 -18.23
N THR A 355 12.54 1.57 -18.63
CA THR A 355 14.00 1.59 -18.74
C THR A 355 14.47 2.49 -19.88
N ILE A 356 13.81 2.46 -21.04
CA ILE A 356 14.10 3.36 -22.16
C ILE A 356 13.90 4.82 -21.75
N GLY A 357 12.73 5.13 -21.17
CA GLY A 357 12.40 6.48 -20.72
C GLY A 357 13.36 6.98 -19.64
N TRP A 358 13.66 6.14 -18.63
CA TRP A 358 14.58 6.48 -17.55
C TRP A 358 15.98 6.80 -18.06
N ASN A 359 16.56 5.93 -18.90
CA ASN A 359 17.88 6.16 -19.47
C ASN A 359 17.92 7.43 -20.34
N PHE A 360 16.87 7.69 -21.12
CA PHE A 360 16.78 8.88 -21.95
C PHE A 360 16.70 10.16 -21.11
N ILE A 361 15.85 10.18 -20.07
CA ILE A 361 15.71 11.32 -19.15
C ILE A 361 17.03 11.62 -18.44
N GLN A 362 17.80 10.60 -18.05
CA GLN A 362 19.10 10.81 -17.41
C GLN A 362 20.14 11.42 -18.37
N GLN A 363 20.03 11.20 -19.67
CA GLN A 363 20.97 11.70 -20.68
C GLN A 363 20.58 13.08 -21.24
N CYS A 364 19.28 13.30 -21.47
CA CYS A 364 18.75 14.42 -22.26
C CYS A 364 17.79 15.31 -21.45
N GLY A 365 17.31 14.84 -20.29
CA GLY A 365 16.39 15.57 -19.42
C GLY A 365 14.92 15.24 -19.66
N ALA A 366 14.10 15.40 -18.62
CA ALA A 366 12.68 15.02 -18.64
C ALA A 366 11.83 15.86 -19.61
N GLN A 367 12.26 17.09 -19.92
CA GLN A 367 11.53 18.03 -20.79
C GLN A 367 11.49 17.60 -22.26
N GLN A 368 12.31 16.61 -22.63
CA GLN A 368 12.50 16.18 -24.00
C GLN A 368 11.83 14.83 -24.30
N MET A 369 11.05 14.27 -23.37
CA MET A 369 10.38 12.98 -23.55
C MET A 369 8.87 13.16 -23.52
N ASP A 370 8.16 12.53 -24.45
CA ASP A 370 6.72 12.31 -24.33
C ASP A 370 6.45 10.81 -24.22
N LEU A 371 5.46 10.43 -23.42
CA LEU A 371 4.99 9.05 -23.31
C LEU A 371 3.53 8.99 -23.77
N LEU A 372 3.24 8.09 -24.69
CA LEU A 372 1.87 7.69 -25.01
C LEU A 372 1.68 6.23 -24.63
N CYS A 373 0.54 5.91 -24.03
CA CYS A 373 0.16 4.54 -23.73
C CYS A 373 -1.18 4.24 -24.37
N PHE A 374 -1.22 3.20 -25.20
CA PHE A 374 -2.41 2.66 -25.85
C PHE A 374 -2.72 1.31 -25.21
N GLY A 375 -3.80 1.24 -24.44
CA GLY A 375 -4.26 -0.04 -23.88
C GLY A 375 -5.79 -0.06 -23.82
N ASN A 376 -6.35 -0.27 -22.63
CA ASN A 376 -7.78 -0.11 -22.41
C ASN A 376 -8.26 1.34 -22.68
N ALA A 377 -7.40 2.32 -22.35
CA ALA A 377 -7.58 3.73 -22.66
C ALA A 377 -6.31 4.31 -23.30
N ARG A 378 -6.47 5.35 -24.12
CA ARG A 378 -5.36 6.18 -24.61
C ARG A 378 -5.01 7.17 -23.51
N THR A 379 -3.79 7.12 -23.02
CA THR A 379 -3.25 8.08 -22.04
C THR A 379 -1.96 8.67 -22.58
N GLU A 380 -1.68 9.93 -22.23
CA GLU A 380 -0.46 10.60 -22.68
C GLU A 380 0.11 11.48 -21.57
N TRP A 381 1.44 11.55 -21.54
CA TRP A 381 2.20 12.50 -20.75
C TRP A 381 3.13 13.26 -21.70
N ILE A 382 2.97 14.58 -21.72
CA ILE A 382 3.69 15.48 -22.63
C ILE A 382 4.53 16.42 -21.79
N ALA A 383 5.85 16.32 -21.89
CA ALA A 383 6.74 17.08 -21.00
C ALA A 383 6.68 18.60 -21.19
N ALA A 384 6.26 19.07 -22.37
CA ALA A 384 6.09 20.49 -22.67
C ALA A 384 4.86 21.14 -22.00
N SER A 385 3.93 20.33 -21.48
CA SER A 385 2.69 20.81 -20.86
C SER A 385 2.72 20.59 -19.35
N ARG A 386 2.87 21.68 -18.60
CA ARG A 386 2.77 21.82 -17.13
C ARG A 386 3.96 21.30 -16.31
N SER A 387 4.62 22.26 -15.68
CA SER A 387 5.27 22.11 -14.39
C SER A 387 4.32 21.41 -13.41
N GLU A 388 4.68 20.22 -12.93
CA GLU A 388 4.73 19.97 -11.48
C GLU A 388 5.34 18.60 -11.12
N HIS A 389 5.19 17.54 -11.93
CA HIS A 389 5.73 16.21 -11.55
C HIS A 389 6.67 15.59 -12.59
N THR A 390 7.99 15.66 -12.33
CA THR A 390 9.06 14.99 -13.10
C THR A 390 8.81 13.49 -13.35
N TYR A 391 7.99 12.85 -12.50
CA TYR A 391 7.73 11.42 -12.51
C TYR A 391 6.31 11.03 -12.94
N GLY A 392 5.49 11.98 -13.43
CA GLY A 392 4.10 11.69 -13.82
C GLY A 392 3.96 10.64 -14.94
N TRP A 393 5.00 10.46 -15.76
CA TRP A 393 5.05 9.38 -16.76
C TRP A 393 5.20 7.99 -16.14
N LEU A 394 5.86 7.86 -14.98
CA LEU A 394 5.92 6.59 -14.25
C LEU A 394 4.56 6.21 -13.67
N ASP A 395 3.79 7.21 -13.24
CA ASP A 395 2.44 6.99 -12.75
C ASP A 395 1.53 6.44 -13.87
N LEU A 396 1.69 6.94 -15.11
CA LEU A 396 1.01 6.38 -16.28
C LEU A 396 1.42 4.93 -16.56
N LEU A 397 2.72 4.61 -16.50
CA LEU A 397 3.19 3.23 -16.71
C LEU A 397 2.68 2.27 -15.64
N ALA A 398 2.62 2.71 -14.37
CA ALA A 398 2.08 1.89 -13.29
C ALA A 398 0.57 1.63 -13.45
N LEU A 399 -0.19 2.62 -13.93
CA LEU A 399 -1.65 2.51 -14.09
C LEU A 399 -2.07 2.00 -15.48
N ALA A 400 -1.12 1.72 -16.38
CA ALA A 400 -1.40 1.24 -17.72
C ALA A 400 -2.07 -0.15 -17.69
N GLU A 401 -3.33 -0.19 -18.14
CA GLU A 401 -4.12 -1.41 -18.30
C GLU A 401 -4.16 -1.86 -19.75
N ALA A 402 -3.97 -3.16 -19.99
CA ALA A 402 -3.95 -3.71 -21.34
C ALA A 402 -5.34 -3.75 -21.95
N GLY A 403 -5.43 -3.60 -23.27
CA GLY A 403 -6.72 -3.70 -23.97
C GLY A 403 -6.58 -3.82 -25.48
N SER A 404 -7.66 -4.23 -26.13
CA SER A 404 -7.72 -4.48 -27.58
C SER A 404 -8.40 -3.35 -28.37
N ARG A 405 -8.57 -2.17 -27.76
CA ARG A 405 -9.38 -1.08 -28.32
C ARG A 405 -8.77 -0.40 -29.56
N PHE A 406 -7.44 -0.34 -29.62
CA PHE A 406 -6.71 0.38 -30.67
C PHE A 406 -6.11 -0.60 -31.67
N THR A 407 -6.00 -0.19 -32.93
CA THR A 407 -5.31 -0.94 -33.98
C THR A 407 -3.87 -0.45 -34.15
N MET A 408 -2.98 -1.30 -34.65
CA MET A 408 -1.58 -0.92 -34.88
C MET A 408 -1.46 0.29 -35.84
N GLU A 409 -2.28 0.33 -36.89
CA GLU A 409 -2.33 1.44 -37.85
C GLU A 409 -2.62 2.81 -37.20
N GLN A 410 -3.49 2.85 -36.18
CA GLN A 410 -3.77 4.09 -35.44
C GLN A 410 -2.56 4.56 -34.64
N ILE A 411 -1.85 3.62 -34.02
CA ILE A 411 -0.65 3.88 -33.21
C ILE A 411 0.49 4.39 -34.10
N GLU A 412 0.66 3.78 -35.27
CA GLU A 412 1.63 4.21 -36.29
C GLU A 412 1.30 5.59 -36.86
N THR A 413 0.03 5.85 -37.13
CA THR A 413 -0.41 7.17 -37.62
C THR A 413 -0.04 8.27 -36.62
N GLU A 414 -0.26 8.04 -35.33
CA GLU A 414 0.17 8.96 -34.27
C GLU A 414 1.70 9.09 -34.18
N ALA A 415 2.43 7.98 -34.31
CA ALA A 415 3.88 7.97 -34.32
C ALA A 415 4.44 8.86 -35.44
N VAL A 416 3.89 8.73 -36.65
CA VAL A 416 4.28 9.52 -37.84
C VAL A 416 3.89 10.99 -37.67
N GLN A 417 2.70 11.29 -37.14
CA GLN A 417 2.25 12.68 -36.92
C GLN A 417 3.12 13.46 -35.94
N ARG A 418 3.70 12.78 -34.93
CA ARG A 418 4.59 13.39 -33.94
C ARG A 418 6.06 13.37 -34.34
N GLN A 419 6.37 12.73 -35.46
CA GLN A 419 7.72 12.65 -35.96
C GLN A 419 8.15 13.98 -36.56
N ASN A 420 9.26 14.51 -36.06
CA ASN A 420 9.93 15.68 -36.62
C ASN A 420 11.40 15.34 -36.85
N ALA A 421 12.12 16.21 -37.56
CA ALA A 421 13.55 16.04 -37.83
C ALA A 421 14.41 15.89 -36.55
N SER A 422 13.93 16.35 -35.39
CA SER A 422 14.59 16.24 -34.07
C SER A 422 13.94 15.22 -33.12
N THR A 423 12.85 14.56 -33.53
CA THR A 423 12.10 13.63 -32.68
C THR A 423 12.39 12.17 -33.06
N ARG A 424 12.89 11.39 -32.11
CA ARG A 424 13.00 9.93 -32.20
C ARG A 424 11.69 9.32 -31.71
N CYS A 425 11.06 8.47 -32.51
CA CYS A 425 9.88 7.72 -32.09
C CYS A 425 10.26 6.26 -31.81
N VAL A 426 9.84 5.74 -30.66
CA VAL A 426 10.04 4.35 -30.25
C VAL A 426 8.70 3.76 -29.85
N ILE A 427 8.29 2.68 -30.49
CA ILE A 427 7.09 1.92 -30.16
C ILE A 427 7.52 0.64 -29.45
N VAL A 428 7.07 0.44 -28.23
CA VAL A 428 7.18 -0.82 -27.49
C VAL A 428 5.81 -1.48 -27.56
N THR A 429 5.70 -2.66 -28.18
CA THR A 429 4.42 -3.35 -28.39
C THR A 429 4.42 -4.74 -27.79
N THR A 430 3.28 -5.15 -27.25
CA THR A 430 3.02 -6.51 -26.74
C THR A 430 2.37 -7.42 -27.79
N ARG A 431 2.08 -6.90 -28.99
CA ARG A 431 1.58 -7.67 -30.12
C ARG A 431 2.66 -8.58 -30.68
N SER A 432 2.26 -9.77 -31.13
CA SER A 432 3.13 -10.58 -31.97
C SER A 432 3.04 -10.11 -33.43
N GLU A 433 4.01 -10.48 -34.26
CA GLU A 433 4.00 -10.21 -35.71
C GLU A 433 2.69 -10.63 -36.41
N LYS A 434 2.06 -11.69 -35.91
CA LYS A 434 0.78 -12.20 -36.43
C LYS A 434 -0.41 -11.29 -36.13
N ASP A 435 -0.29 -10.43 -35.12
CA ASP A 435 -1.37 -9.58 -34.59
C ASP A 435 -1.32 -8.15 -35.16
N TYR A 436 -0.40 -7.88 -36.09
CA TYR A 436 -0.29 -6.58 -36.79
C TYR A 436 -1.34 -6.40 -37.91
N GLY A 437 -2.07 -7.46 -38.29
CA GLY A 437 -3.09 -7.40 -39.36
C GLY A 437 -2.50 -7.03 -40.73
N ASP A 438 -3.31 -6.41 -41.60
CA ASP A 438 -2.92 -5.91 -42.94
C ASP A 438 -2.00 -4.67 -42.91
N SER A 439 -1.41 -4.33 -41.76
CA SER A 439 -0.46 -3.22 -41.70
C SER A 439 0.70 -3.48 -42.68
N GLN A 440 1.16 -2.43 -43.38
CA GLN A 440 2.27 -2.50 -44.35
C GLN A 440 3.63 -2.87 -43.71
N VAL A 441 3.64 -3.29 -42.44
CA VAL A 441 4.81 -3.47 -41.59
C VAL A 441 5.39 -4.88 -41.67
N SER A 442 4.61 -5.88 -42.07
CA SER A 442 5.11 -7.26 -42.28
C SER A 442 6.29 -7.34 -43.27
N SER A 443 6.42 -6.37 -44.18
CA SER A 443 7.52 -6.29 -45.15
C SER A 443 8.70 -5.38 -44.75
N SER A 444 8.59 -4.63 -43.64
CA SER A 444 9.62 -3.67 -43.18
C SER A 444 10.22 -3.98 -41.80
N LEU A 445 9.74 -5.03 -41.14
CA LEU A 445 10.31 -5.58 -39.89
C LEU A 445 11.74 -6.14 -40.06
N GLU A 446 12.15 -6.52 -41.28
CA GLU A 446 13.53 -6.98 -41.54
C GLU A 446 14.61 -5.87 -41.38
N LEU A 447 14.22 -4.59 -41.25
CA LEU A 447 15.15 -3.46 -41.14
C LEU A 447 15.03 -2.62 -39.87
N GLY A 448 14.10 -2.93 -38.95
CA GLY A 448 13.98 -2.25 -37.65
C GLY A 448 13.79 -0.72 -37.74
N ARG A 449 13.28 -0.21 -38.87
CA ARG A 449 12.97 1.20 -39.11
C ARG A 449 11.81 1.31 -40.10
N TYR A 450 10.62 1.65 -39.62
CA TYR A 450 9.56 2.18 -40.48
C TYR A 450 9.61 3.72 -40.40
N ALA A 451 9.93 4.39 -41.52
CA ALA A 451 10.05 5.85 -41.58
C ALA A 451 10.99 6.51 -40.53
N GLY A 452 11.87 5.76 -39.86
CA GLY A 452 12.74 6.25 -38.77
C GLY A 452 12.23 5.96 -37.35
N THR A 453 11.01 5.44 -37.22
CA THR A 453 10.42 4.90 -35.98
C THR A 453 10.97 3.51 -35.68
N LEU A 454 11.33 3.27 -34.42
CA LEU A 454 11.87 2.00 -33.94
C LEU A 454 10.75 1.22 -33.24
N ILE A 455 10.35 0.09 -33.81
CA ILE A 455 9.34 -0.80 -33.22
C ILE A 455 10.07 -1.93 -32.50
N VAL A 456 9.65 -2.21 -31.26
CA VAL A 456 10.22 -3.24 -30.39
C VAL A 456 9.09 -4.11 -29.88
N GLU A 457 9.12 -5.38 -30.26
CA GLU A 457 8.26 -6.39 -29.65
C GLU A 457 8.81 -6.72 -28.25
N ALA A 458 7.96 -6.56 -27.24
CA ALA A 458 8.28 -6.78 -25.84
C ALA A 458 8.23 -8.26 -25.45
N ASP A 459 8.96 -9.09 -26.21
CA ASP A 459 9.18 -10.50 -25.90
C ASP A 459 10.47 -10.66 -25.09
N PRO A 460 10.44 -11.25 -23.88
CA PRO A 460 11.63 -11.55 -23.10
C PRO A 460 12.73 -12.27 -23.89
N GLU A 461 12.37 -13.17 -24.82
CA GLU A 461 13.36 -13.90 -25.62
C GLU A 461 14.04 -12.99 -26.66
N LYS A 462 13.26 -12.18 -27.38
CA LYS A 462 13.78 -11.27 -28.43
C LYS A 462 14.58 -10.10 -27.87
N THR A 463 14.26 -9.67 -26.65
CA THR A 463 14.86 -8.47 -26.04
C THR A 463 16.08 -8.76 -25.17
N ARG A 464 16.35 -10.03 -24.85
CA ARG A 464 17.41 -10.47 -23.93
C ARG A 464 18.81 -9.99 -24.30
N GLU A 465 19.09 -9.78 -25.59
CA GLU A 465 20.39 -9.30 -26.06
C GLU A 465 20.69 -7.85 -25.65
N PHE A 466 19.65 -7.05 -25.40
CA PHE A 466 19.81 -5.62 -25.14
C PHE A 466 19.05 -5.09 -23.93
N PHE A 467 18.18 -5.88 -23.32
CA PHE A 467 17.42 -5.51 -22.14
C PHE A 467 17.39 -6.67 -21.14
N VAL A 468 17.83 -6.39 -19.91
CA VAL A 468 17.84 -7.36 -18.81
C VAL A 468 17.23 -6.71 -17.59
N ILE A 469 16.26 -7.36 -16.95
CA ILE A 469 15.70 -6.91 -15.68
C ILE A 469 16.58 -7.51 -14.57
N ASP A 470 17.09 -6.65 -13.68
CA ASP A 470 17.86 -7.14 -12.53
C ASP A 470 16.92 -7.93 -11.60
N PRO A 471 17.37 -9.09 -11.08
CA PRO A 471 16.53 -10.02 -10.34
C PRO A 471 16.02 -9.50 -8.99
#